data_AF-A0A9W6KZW5-F1
#
_entry.id   AF-A0A9W6KZW5-F1
#
_cell.length_a   1.000
_cell.length_b   1.000
_cell.length_c   1.000
_cell.angle_alpha   90.00
_cell.angle_beta   90.00
_cell.angle_gamma   90.00
#
_symmetry.space_group_name_H-M   'P 1'
#
loop_
_entity.id
_entity.type
_entity.pdbx_description
1 polymer ?
#
loop_
_entity_poly.entity_id
_entity_poly.type
_entity_poly.pdbx_seq_one_letter_code
_entity_poly.pdbx_strand_id
1 'polypeptide(L)'
;MREVEEVSGRSGTTRYVLRDDEGNEYTTFRPRVGEEARRYEGRRALVTFHEEDRRGFHNVYLDGIAAPATPDDGTDGGREEQRHADESAWNTALEAAPWIVGTPEPQEAVEPEELYERLHPFKELVAEDIRRSSDPPGEDRGR
;
A
#
# COMPACT_ATOMS: atom_id res chain seq x y z
N MET A 1 13.18 8.79 14.63
CA MET A 1 12.59 8.41 15.92
C MET A 1 13.62 8.69 16.99
N ARG A 2 13.28 9.58 17.92
CA ARG A 2 14.26 10.16 18.81
C ARG A 2 14.45 9.34 20.08
N GLU A 3 13.37 9.08 20.80
CA GLU A 3 13.42 8.39 22.10
C GLU A 3 12.13 7.63 22.43
N VAL A 4 12.24 6.61 23.28
CA VAL A 4 11.09 5.89 23.87
C VAL A 4 11.25 5.78 25.37
N GLU A 5 10.35 6.46 26.10
CA GLU A 5 10.31 6.40 27.54
C GLU A 5 9.27 5.37 28.01
N GLU A 6 9.66 4.49 28.93
CA GLU A 6 8.72 3.65 29.67
C GLU A 6 8.47 4.26 31.04
N VAL A 7 7.20 4.56 31.31
CA VAL A 7 6.76 5.15 32.56
C VAL A 7 5.82 4.19 33.26
N SER A 8 6.29 3.58 34.35
CA SER A 8 5.47 2.72 35.19
C SER A 8 4.72 3.54 36.24
N GLY A 9 3.39 3.50 36.20
CA GLY A 9 2.52 4.15 37.18
C GLY A 9 2.45 3.38 38.50
N ARG A 10 2.09 4.08 39.59
CA ARG A 10 1.93 3.49 40.94
C ARG A 10 0.87 2.38 41.00
N SER A 11 -0.03 2.31 40.03
CA SER A 11 -1.08 1.28 39.88
C SER A 11 -0.60 0.00 39.19
N GLY A 12 0.68 -0.08 38.78
CA GLY A 12 1.20 -1.18 37.96
C GLY A 12 0.94 -1.03 36.46
N THR A 13 0.34 0.08 36.04
CA THR A 13 0.11 0.38 34.62
C THR A 13 1.39 0.97 34.01
N THR A 14 1.99 0.26 33.05
CA THR A 14 3.11 0.77 32.26
C THR A 14 2.58 1.50 31.03
N ARG A 15 3.06 2.72 30.79
CA ARG A 15 2.86 3.45 29.53
C ARG A 15 4.19 3.64 28.83
N TYR A 16 4.16 3.62 27.51
CA TYR A 16 5.29 3.94 26.65
C TYR A 16 5.00 5.25 25.94
N VAL A 17 5.96 6.17 25.95
CA VAL A 17 5.88 7.47 25.28
C VAL A 17 6.99 7.51 24.24
N LEU A 18 6.60 7.54 22.97
CA LEU A 18 7.49 7.71 21.84
C LEU A 18 7.55 9.20 21.49
N ARG A 19 8.75 9.72 21.28
CA ARG A 19 8.99 11.04 20.68
C ARG A 19 9.71 10.90 19.35
N ASP A 20 9.19 11.56 18.32
CA ASP A 20 9.87 11.65 17.04
C ASP A 20 10.86 12.83 17.00
N ASP A 21 11.43 13.07 15.81
CA ASP A 21 12.44 14.10 15.60
C ASP A 21 11.83 15.51 15.47
N GLU A 22 10.51 15.60 15.23
CA GLU A 22 9.74 16.85 15.12
C GLU A 22 9.15 17.27 16.48
N GLY A 23 9.21 16.39 17.48
CA GLY A 23 8.70 16.61 18.82
C GLY A 23 7.27 16.12 19.03
N ASN A 24 6.70 15.34 18.09
CA ASN A 24 5.39 14.73 18.27
C ASN A 24 5.49 13.58 19.30
N GLU A 25 4.49 13.51 20.19
CA GLU A 25 4.41 12.50 21.24
C GLU A 25 3.31 11.48 20.96
N TYR A 26 3.66 10.20 21.03
CA TYR A 26 2.73 9.09 20.82
C TYR A 26 2.75 8.16 22.03
N THR A 27 1.58 7.86 22.59
CA THR A 27 1.48 7.05 23.81
C THR A 27 0.86 5.68 23.56
N THR A 28 1.39 4.63 24.17
CA THR A 28 0.70 3.32 24.19
C THR A 28 0.80 2.65 25.54
N PHE A 29 -0.24 1.90 25.89
CA PHE A 29 -0.27 1.04 27.09
C PHE A 29 -0.06 -0.44 26.73
N ARG A 30 0.13 -0.76 25.45
CA ARG A 30 0.40 -2.12 24.98
C ARG A 30 1.90 -2.41 25.09
N PRO A 31 2.35 -3.33 25.96
CA PRO A 31 3.77 -3.62 26.14
C PRO A 31 4.46 -4.03 24.83
N ARG A 32 3.81 -4.87 24.02
CA ARG A 32 4.36 -5.32 22.74
C ARG A 32 4.70 -4.17 21.79
N VAL A 33 3.82 -3.17 21.68
CA VAL A 33 4.02 -2.00 20.81
C VAL A 33 5.14 -1.11 21.36
N GLY A 34 5.19 -0.91 22.68
CA GLY A 34 6.24 -0.14 23.34
C GLY A 34 7.64 -0.78 23.25
N GLU A 35 7.72 -2.08 23.44
CA GLU A 35 8.96 -2.85 23.27
C GLU A 35 9.43 -2.85 21.82
N GLU A 36 8.51 -2.93 20.87
CA GLU A 36 8.82 -2.82 19.44
C GLU A 36 9.34 -1.42 19.11
N ALA A 37 8.69 -0.38 19.64
CA ALA A 37 9.11 1.02 19.50
C ALA A 37 10.56 1.22 19.93
N ARG A 38 10.96 0.69 21.09
CA ARG A 38 12.36 0.78 21.57
C ARG A 38 13.40 0.27 20.58
N ARG A 39 13.06 -0.71 19.73
CA ARG A 39 14.01 -1.26 18.74
C ARG A 39 14.34 -0.25 17.63
N TYR A 40 13.49 0.75 17.46
CA TYR A 40 13.63 1.80 16.46
C TYR A 40 14.15 3.12 17.05
N GLU A 41 14.50 3.16 18.34
CA GLU A 41 15.13 4.33 18.95
C GLU A 41 16.43 4.70 18.21
N GLY A 42 16.56 5.96 17.83
CA GLY A 42 17.66 6.47 17.00
C GLY A 42 17.62 6.03 15.53
N ARG A 43 16.56 5.34 15.08
CA ARG A 43 16.38 4.89 13.69
C ARG A 43 15.17 5.56 13.04
N ARG A 44 15.05 5.41 11.72
CA ARG A 44 13.81 5.76 11.02
C ARG A 44 12.79 4.64 11.21
N ALA A 45 11.54 5.01 11.37
CA ALA A 45 10.40 4.11 11.50
C ALA A 45 9.13 4.78 10.97
N LEU A 46 8.18 3.97 10.50
CA LEU A 46 6.82 4.38 10.22
C LEU A 46 5.98 4.21 11.48
N VAL A 47 5.26 5.25 11.88
CA VAL A 47 4.40 5.25 13.06
C VAL A 47 2.94 5.20 12.61
N THR A 48 2.19 4.21 13.10
CA THR A 48 0.73 4.14 12.94
C THR A 48 0.09 4.61 14.25
N PHE A 49 -0.86 5.53 14.17
CA PHE A 49 -1.50 6.12 15.35
C PHE A 49 -2.97 6.50 15.09
N HIS A 50 -3.70 6.69 16.18
CA HIS A 50 -5.01 7.34 16.17
C HIS A 50 -5.06 8.45 17.21
N GLU A 51 -6.01 9.37 17.02
CA GLU A 51 -6.23 10.51 17.90
C GLU A 51 -7.56 10.36 18.64
N GLU A 52 -7.59 10.74 19.91
CA GLU A 52 -8.79 10.76 20.74
C GLU A 52 -8.89 12.07 21.52
N ASP A 53 -9.94 12.84 21.25
CA ASP A 53 -10.32 14.00 22.06
C ASP A 53 -11.23 13.59 23.21
N ARG A 54 -10.73 13.66 24.45
CA ARG A 54 -11.49 13.28 25.63
C ARG A 54 -11.25 14.24 26.79
N ARG A 55 -12.36 14.72 27.38
CA ARG A 55 -12.36 15.62 28.55
C ARG A 55 -11.49 16.89 28.35
N GLY A 56 -11.41 17.39 27.11
CA GLY A 56 -10.61 18.57 26.76
C GLY A 56 -9.13 18.30 26.51
N PHE A 57 -8.72 17.04 26.45
CA PHE A 57 -7.37 16.62 26.08
C PHE A 57 -7.38 15.96 24.71
N HIS A 58 -6.42 16.33 23.86
CA HIS A 58 -6.13 15.67 22.60
C HIS A 58 -5.04 14.62 22.85
N ASN A 59 -5.38 13.34 22.71
CA ASN A 59 -4.48 12.23 22.99
C ASN A 59 -4.10 11.56 21.68
N VAL A 60 -2.80 11.36 21.45
CA VAL A 60 -2.29 10.63 20.28
C VAL A 60 -1.78 9.27 20.75
N TYR A 61 -2.41 8.20 20.25
CA TYR A 61 -2.15 6.83 20.67
C TYR A 61 -1.36 6.06 19.62
N LEU A 62 -0.24 5.47 20.03
CA LEU A 62 0.60 4.63 19.19
C LEU A 62 -0.05 3.24 19.00
N ASP A 63 -0.36 2.94 17.73
CA ASP A 63 -0.95 1.67 17.29
C ASP A 63 0.05 0.64 16.82
N GLY A 64 1.09 1.10 16.13
CA GLY A 64 2.11 0.24 15.58
C GLY A 64 3.32 1.03 15.15
N ILE A 65 4.41 0.30 14.95
CA ILE A 65 5.66 0.84 14.43
C ILE A 65 6.30 -0.17 13.50
N ALA A 66 6.80 0.30 12.36
CA ALA A 66 7.43 -0.55 11.36
C ALA A 66 8.70 0.09 10.82
N ALA A 67 9.60 -0.73 10.24
CA ALA A 67 10.69 -0.21 9.44
C ALA A 67 10.10 0.58 8.25
N PRO A 68 10.70 1.72 7.86
CA PRO A 68 10.34 2.35 6.60
C PRO A 68 10.66 1.37 5.47
N ALA A 69 9.83 1.33 4.43
CA ALA A 69 10.17 0.58 3.22
C ALA A 69 11.50 1.13 2.68
N THR A 70 12.55 0.30 2.66
CA THR A 70 13.81 0.62 1.99
C THR A 70 13.66 0.34 0.49
N PRO A 71 14.03 1.26 -0.40
CA PRO A 71 14.03 1.00 -1.84
C PRO A 71 15.15 0.05 -2.31
N ASP A 72 15.94 -0.55 -1.41
CA ASP A 72 17.09 -1.37 -1.76
C ASP A 72 17.34 -2.43 -0.67
N ASP A 73 16.64 -3.56 -0.79
CA ASP A 73 17.14 -4.84 -0.29
C ASP A 73 17.11 -5.81 -1.47
N GLY A 74 18.10 -5.65 -2.35
CA GLY A 74 18.24 -6.43 -3.58
C GLY A 74 18.39 -7.93 -3.33
N THR A 75 17.27 -8.65 -3.36
CA THR A 75 17.20 -10.00 -3.96
C THR A 75 15.85 -10.21 -4.66
N ASP A 76 15.36 -9.22 -5.41
CA ASP A 76 14.24 -9.42 -6.35
C ASP A 76 14.10 -8.29 -7.37
N GLY A 77 15.18 -7.58 -7.76
CA GLY A 77 15.09 -6.39 -8.62
C GLY A 77 14.33 -6.61 -9.94
N GLY A 78 14.40 -7.82 -10.52
CA GLY A 78 13.62 -8.16 -11.70
C GLY A 78 12.13 -8.38 -11.44
N ARG A 79 11.75 -8.87 -10.24
CA ARG A 79 10.37 -9.20 -9.89
C ARG A 79 9.68 -8.07 -9.14
N GLU A 80 10.41 -7.20 -8.45
CA GLU A 80 9.91 -5.96 -7.85
C GLU A 80 9.69 -4.88 -8.90
N GLU A 81 10.60 -4.73 -9.87
CA GLU A 81 10.33 -3.89 -11.04
C GLU A 81 9.19 -4.47 -11.88
N GLN A 82 9.10 -5.81 -12.05
CA GLN A 82 7.92 -6.44 -12.66
C GLN A 82 6.66 -6.20 -11.82
N ARG A 83 6.71 -6.35 -10.49
CA ARG A 83 5.55 -6.11 -9.60
C ARG A 83 5.12 -4.66 -9.65
N HIS A 84 6.07 -3.72 -9.65
CA HIS A 84 5.78 -2.29 -9.72
C HIS A 84 5.29 -1.89 -11.11
N ALA A 85 5.80 -2.49 -12.18
CA ALA A 85 5.32 -2.31 -13.55
C ALA A 85 3.94 -2.96 -13.74
N ASP A 86 3.71 -4.15 -13.20
CA ASP A 86 2.43 -4.85 -13.20
C ASP A 86 1.40 -4.07 -12.38
N GLU A 87 1.75 -3.58 -11.19
CA GLU A 87 0.91 -2.70 -10.36
C GLU A 87 0.61 -1.38 -11.09
N SER A 88 1.58 -0.79 -11.79
CA SER A 88 1.37 0.42 -12.59
C SER A 88 0.46 0.15 -13.79
N ALA A 89 0.62 -0.99 -14.46
CA ALA A 89 -0.23 -1.42 -15.56
C ALA A 89 -1.66 -1.74 -15.08
N TRP A 90 -1.81 -2.36 -13.90
CA TRP A 90 -3.09 -2.61 -13.25
C TRP A 90 -3.79 -1.32 -12.82
N ASN A 91 -3.08 -0.37 -12.21
CA ASN A 91 -3.62 0.94 -11.86
C ASN A 91 -4.04 1.73 -13.12
N THR A 92 -3.22 1.71 -14.16
CA THR A 92 -3.54 2.35 -15.45
C THR A 92 -4.77 1.69 -16.10
N ALA A 93 -4.88 0.37 -16.04
CA ALA A 93 -6.05 -0.35 -16.53
C ALA A 93 -7.32 -0.01 -15.71
N LEU A 94 -7.19 0.18 -14.39
CA LEU A 94 -8.27 0.59 -13.50
C LEU A 94 -8.72 2.03 -13.78
N GLU A 95 -7.77 2.95 -14.03
CA GLU A 95 -8.06 4.34 -14.42
C GLU A 95 -8.67 4.44 -15.83
N ALA A 96 -8.33 3.50 -16.73
CA ALA A 96 -8.88 3.42 -18.07
C ALA A 96 -10.25 2.72 -18.13
N ALA A 97 -10.55 1.82 -17.18
CA ALA A 97 -11.80 1.05 -17.12
C ALA A 97 -13.08 1.92 -17.21
N PRO A 98 -13.16 3.09 -16.55
CA PRO A 98 -14.23 4.07 -16.74
C PRO A 98 -14.53 4.44 -18.19
N TRP A 99 -13.49 4.61 -19.01
CA TRP A 99 -13.60 5.04 -20.40
C TRP A 99 -13.92 3.87 -21.34
N ILE A 100 -13.62 2.63 -20.92
CA ILE A 100 -13.95 1.39 -21.65
C ILE A 100 -15.40 0.95 -21.37
N VAL A 101 -15.89 1.15 -20.14
CA VAL A 101 -17.24 0.72 -19.70
C VAL A 101 -18.29 1.84 -19.83
N GLY A 102 -17.86 3.09 -19.99
CA GLY A 102 -18.76 4.20 -20.34
C GLY A 102 -19.30 5.01 -19.17
N THR A 103 -18.69 4.95 -17.99
CA THR A 103 -18.67 6.01 -16.93
C THR A 103 -17.90 5.51 -15.70
N PRO A 104 -17.17 6.39 -14.96
CA PRO A 104 -16.35 6.04 -13.79
C PRO A 104 -17.12 5.58 -12.56
N GLU A 105 -18.32 6.12 -12.31
CA GLU A 105 -19.28 5.53 -11.39
C GLU A 105 -20.44 4.95 -12.21
N PRO A 106 -20.62 3.62 -12.25
CA PRO A 106 -21.88 3.09 -12.72
C PRO A 106 -22.96 3.56 -11.74
N GLN A 107 -24.01 4.23 -12.24
CA GLN A 107 -25.09 4.75 -11.37
C GLN A 107 -25.79 3.62 -10.60
N GLU A 108 -25.67 2.38 -11.07
CA GLU A 108 -26.14 1.16 -10.43
C GLU A 108 -25.08 0.07 -10.55
N ALA A 109 -24.96 -0.78 -9.53
CA ALA A 109 -24.05 -1.93 -9.59
C ALA A 109 -24.44 -2.84 -10.76
N VAL A 110 -23.48 -3.15 -11.63
CA VAL A 110 -23.69 -4.06 -12.75
C VAL A 110 -23.38 -5.48 -12.28
N GLU A 111 -24.29 -6.42 -12.57
CA GLU A 111 -24.09 -7.83 -12.21
C GLU A 111 -22.87 -8.42 -12.96
N PRO A 112 -22.12 -9.36 -12.34
CA PRO A 112 -20.88 -9.88 -12.89
C PRO A 112 -21.00 -10.45 -14.31
N GLU A 113 -22.08 -11.18 -14.60
CA GLU A 113 -22.35 -11.77 -15.90
C GLU A 113 -22.55 -10.70 -16.99
N GLU A 114 -23.26 -9.62 -16.67
CA GLU A 114 -23.49 -8.52 -17.61
C GLU A 114 -22.20 -7.73 -17.88
N LEU A 115 -21.39 -7.50 -16.86
CA LEU A 115 -20.08 -6.88 -17.02
C LEU A 115 -19.15 -7.73 -17.91
N TYR A 116 -19.18 -9.05 -17.72
CA TYR A 116 -18.41 -9.99 -18.54
C TYR A 116 -18.85 -9.92 -20.02
N GLU A 117 -20.15 -9.95 -20.29
CA GLU A 117 -20.68 -9.86 -21.66
C GLU A 117 -20.26 -8.56 -22.34
N ARG A 118 -20.30 -7.43 -21.61
CA ARG A 118 -19.88 -6.12 -22.13
C ARG A 118 -18.38 -6.06 -22.45
N LEU A 119 -17.53 -6.69 -21.63
CA LEU A 119 -16.07 -6.69 -21.82
C LEU A 119 -15.56 -7.74 -22.81
N HIS A 120 -16.36 -8.76 -23.12
CA HIS A 120 -15.96 -9.87 -23.98
C HIS A 120 -15.48 -9.45 -25.39
N PRO A 121 -16.16 -8.54 -26.12
CA PRO A 121 -15.71 -8.12 -27.45
C PRO A 121 -14.33 -7.43 -27.42
N PHE A 122 -14.07 -6.61 -26.42
CA PHE A 122 -12.78 -5.94 -26.25
C PHE A 122 -11.66 -6.94 -25.98
N LYS A 123 -11.90 -7.92 -25.10
CA LYS A 123 -10.95 -9.02 -24.82
C LYS A 123 -10.57 -9.79 -26.10
N GLU A 124 -11.55 -10.11 -26.95
CA GLU A 124 -11.28 -10.83 -28.22
C GLU A 124 -10.42 -10.00 -29.18
N LEU A 125 -10.68 -8.69 -29.30
CA LEU A 125 -9.88 -7.80 -30.15
C LEU A 125 -8.44 -7.68 -29.66
N VAL A 126 -8.23 -7.51 -28.34
CA VAL A 126 -6.89 -7.48 -27.74
C VAL A 126 -6.17 -8.81 -27.94
N ALA A 127 -6.86 -9.94 -27.75
CA ALA A 127 -6.28 -11.25 -27.97
C ALA A 127 -5.89 -11.48 -29.44
N GLU A 128 -6.68 -10.98 -30.40
CA GLU A 128 -6.33 -11.00 -31.82
C GLU A 128 -5.10 -10.14 -32.13
N ASP A 129 -5.03 -8.92 -31.57
CA ASP A 129 -3.91 -8.01 -31.78
C ASP A 129 -2.58 -8.54 -31.22
N ILE A 130 -2.61 -9.14 -30.02
CA ILE A 130 -1.44 -9.81 -29.42
C ILE A 130 -0.98 -10.99 -30.30
N ARG A 131 -1.92 -11.80 -30.82
CA ARG A 131 -1.60 -12.91 -31.73
C ARG A 131 -0.97 -12.42 -33.03
N ARG A 132 -1.49 -11.34 -33.61
CA ARG A 132 -0.96 -10.72 -34.82
C ARG A 132 0.41 -10.08 -34.60
N SER A 133 0.62 -9.49 -33.42
CA SER A 133 1.90 -8.87 -33.03
C SER A 133 2.98 -9.88 -32.64
N SER A 134 2.58 -11.08 -32.22
CA SER A 134 3.48 -12.18 -31.88
C SER A 134 3.86 -13.05 -33.08
N ASP A 135 3.25 -12.83 -34.25
CA ASP A 135 3.63 -13.47 -35.50
C ASP A 135 4.85 -12.72 -36.07
N PRO A 136 6.05 -13.32 -36.12
CA PRO A 136 7.22 -12.64 -36.67
C PRO A 136 6.96 -12.28 -38.13
N PRO A 137 7.46 -11.13 -38.63
CA PRO A 137 7.30 -10.78 -40.03
C PRO A 137 7.84 -11.93 -40.86
N GLY A 138 6.96 -12.54 -41.67
CA GLY A 138 7.27 -13.69 -42.49
C GLY A 138 8.60 -13.47 -43.21
N GLU A 139 9.52 -14.42 -43.08
CA GLU A 139 10.73 -14.43 -43.87
C GLU A 139 10.32 -14.40 -45.35
N ASP A 140 10.44 -13.24 -45.98
CA ASP A 140 10.52 -13.11 -47.43
C ASP A 140 11.85 -13.77 -47.84
N ARG A 141 11.85 -15.10 -47.93
CA ARG A 141 12.85 -15.84 -48.68
C ARG A 141 12.47 -15.76 -50.14
N GLY A 142 12.84 -14.63 -50.74
CA GLY A 142 12.89 -14.48 -52.18
C GLY A 142 13.65 -15.65 -52.81
N ARG A 143 13.04 -16.24 -53.84
CA ARG A 143 13.74 -16.97 -54.90
C ARG A 143 13.07 -16.70 -56.23
#